data_AF-A0A485LPU4-F1
#
_entry.id   AF-A0A485LPU4-F1
#
_cell.length_a   1.000
_cell.length_b   1.000
_cell.length_c   1.000
_cell.angle_alpha   90.00
_cell.angle_beta   90.00
_cell.angle_gamma   90.00
#
_symmetry.space_group_name_H-M   'P 1'
#
loop_
_entity.id
_entity.type
_entity.pdbx_description
1 polymer ?
#
loop_
_entity_poly.entity_id
_entity_poly.type
_entity_poly.pdbx_seq_one_letter_code
_entity_poly.pdbx_strand_id
1 'polypeptide(L)'
;MLGSLKNRVLEGGKQLKSTLEEHGADMNQRIQKNININSASERLTAVAAAATNVVTTVAKSAATPPTSNVPLGSKEPDDVAGGPFFASFVHRQQQVLVGHTALVQSGETLSEVFSKTRRRVTAEAQSAMYLQHNFQNITQIRDDIRSIRNSIESLVVLFEEVEQLLMTKTEEHIVVQNAQYALEQQTELERYEHDALVQKQMRLHQKHQERQRALGDAFAKDLQTYQSILTYQGQVPMLGSTEKREPLVPLEAIDIAIEPDTDLDAFYKEDERNSLTTDDDAVNLLRGVAGEEETKDVPPDAVDEEDAENKDDSEADEAIIAGTMDDDEMPELPSEVPTLRLESDGSGSDDDDDE
;
A
#
# COMPACT_ATOMS: atom_id res chain seq x y z
N MET A 1 0.18 32.29 8.27
CA MET A 1 0.95 31.04 8.05
C MET A 1 1.25 30.30 9.35
N LEU A 2 1.81 30.95 10.39
CA LEU A 2 2.20 30.29 11.65
C LEU A 2 1.05 29.66 12.49
N GLY A 3 -0.13 30.29 12.52
CA GLY A 3 -1.28 29.79 13.29
C GLY A 3 -1.90 28.50 12.75
N SER A 4 -1.85 28.31 11.42
CA SER A 4 -2.29 27.08 10.76
C SER A 4 -1.41 25.88 11.13
N LEU A 5 -0.10 26.10 11.20
CA LEU A 5 0.87 25.07 11.58
C LEU A 5 0.70 24.64 13.04
N LYS A 6 0.51 25.60 13.95
CA LYS A 6 0.29 25.32 15.39
C LYS A 6 -0.97 24.49 15.62
N ASN A 7 -2.06 24.79 14.92
CA ASN A 7 -3.29 24.02 15.00
C ASN A 7 -3.11 22.61 14.44
N ARG A 8 -2.39 22.44 13.33
CA ARG A 8 -2.11 21.14 12.74
C ARG A 8 -1.27 20.24 13.65
N VAL A 9 -0.26 20.81 14.31
CA VAL A 9 0.57 20.08 15.28
C VAL A 9 -0.22 19.70 16.54
N LEU A 10 -1.06 20.59 17.05
CA LEU A 10 -1.94 20.28 18.18
C LEU A 10 -2.95 19.18 17.83
N GLU A 11 -3.52 19.21 16.63
CA GLU A 11 -4.48 18.21 16.18
C GLU A 11 -3.81 16.84 15.95
N GLY A 12 -2.62 16.83 15.34
CA GLY A 12 -1.80 15.61 15.21
C GLY A 12 -1.41 15.04 16.58
N GLY A 13 -1.10 15.89 17.56
CA GLY A 13 -0.83 15.46 18.93
C GLY A 13 -2.05 14.83 19.63
N LYS A 14 -3.26 15.34 19.39
CA LYS A 14 -4.49 14.74 19.91
C LYS A 14 -4.78 13.39 19.26
N GLN A 15 -4.57 13.28 17.95
CA GLN A 15 -4.78 12.03 17.22
C GLN A 15 -3.81 10.94 17.70
N LEU A 16 -2.53 11.26 17.88
CA LEU A 16 -1.53 10.34 18.42
C LEU A 16 -1.85 9.90 19.85
N LYS A 17 -2.37 10.81 20.67
CA LYS A 17 -2.77 10.46 22.03
C LYS A 17 -3.99 9.52 22.03
N SER A 18 -4.96 9.79 21.15
CA SER A 18 -6.14 8.94 20.98
C SER A 18 -5.77 7.53 20.51
N THR A 19 -4.89 7.40 19.52
CA THR A 19 -4.46 6.09 19.01
C THR A 19 -3.64 5.31 20.04
N LEU A 20 -2.82 6.00 20.85
CA LEU A 20 -2.06 5.36 21.92
C LEU A 20 -2.96 4.86 23.06
N GLU A 21 -3.97 5.64 23.46
CA GLU A 21 -4.95 5.23 24.47
C GLU A 21 -5.82 4.05 23.99
N GLU A 22 -6.22 4.05 22.71
CA GLU A 22 -6.96 2.94 22.09
C GLU A 22 -6.13 1.66 22.01
N HIS A 23 -4.87 1.76 21.55
CA HIS A 23 -3.97 0.61 21.48
C HIS A 23 -3.62 0.05 22.87
N GLY A 24 -3.48 0.93 23.87
CA GLY A 24 -3.31 0.53 25.28
C GLY A 24 -4.53 -0.23 25.83
N ALA A 25 -5.73 0.21 25.49
CA ALA A 25 -6.97 -0.47 25.88
C ALA A 25 -7.12 -1.84 25.20
N ASP A 26 -6.83 -1.96 23.90
CA ASP A 26 -6.87 -3.25 23.19
C ASP A 26 -5.84 -4.24 23.74
N MET A 27 -4.61 -3.76 24.03
CA MET A 27 -3.57 -4.61 24.62
C MET A 27 -3.96 -5.15 26.00
N ASN A 28 -4.53 -4.30 26.87
CA ASN A 28 -5.05 -4.73 28.16
C ASN A 28 -6.20 -5.72 28.03
N GLN A 29 -7.10 -5.52 27.05
CA GLN A 29 -8.21 -6.41 26.79
C GLN A 29 -7.74 -7.80 26.27
N ARG A 30 -6.69 -7.83 25.43
CA ARG A 30 -6.05 -9.06 24.96
C ARG A 30 -5.35 -9.82 26.09
N ILE A 31 -4.65 -9.12 26.98
CA ILE A 31 -4.02 -9.72 28.17
C ILE A 31 -5.08 -10.33 29.09
N GLN A 32 -6.17 -9.61 29.38
CA GLN A 32 -7.29 -10.13 30.18
C GLN A 32 -7.95 -11.36 29.54
N LYS A 33 -8.16 -11.37 28.22
CA LYS A 33 -8.68 -12.54 27.51
C LYS A 33 -7.75 -13.75 27.61
N ASN A 34 -6.43 -13.57 27.48
CA ASN A 34 -5.47 -14.66 27.63
C ASN A 34 -5.42 -15.23 29.05
N ILE A 35 -5.53 -14.38 30.09
CA ILE A 35 -5.62 -14.83 31.49
C ILE A 35 -6.89 -15.66 31.72
N ASN A 36 -8.02 -15.26 31.12
CA ASN A 36 -9.29 -15.99 31.25
C ASN A 36 -9.25 -17.37 30.55
N ILE A 37 -8.52 -17.49 29.43
CA ILE A 37 -8.30 -18.78 28.74
C ILE A 37 -7.45 -19.73 29.61
N ASN A 38 -6.44 -19.22 30.31
CA ASN A 38 -5.66 -20.03 31.25
C ASN A 38 -6.49 -20.46 32.47
N SER A 39 -7.43 -19.63 32.94
CA SER A 39 -8.40 -20.01 33.99
C SER A 39 -9.38 -21.09 33.53
N ALA A 40 -9.77 -21.10 32.24
CA ALA A 40 -10.61 -22.17 31.69
C ALA A 40 -9.88 -23.53 31.67
N SER A 41 -8.56 -23.52 31.44
CA SER A 41 -7.72 -24.72 31.54
C SER A 41 -7.65 -25.26 32.97
N GLU A 42 -7.47 -24.41 33.99
CA GLU A 42 -7.51 -24.82 35.39
C GLU A 42 -8.89 -25.37 35.82
N ARG A 43 -9.99 -24.78 35.31
CA ARG A 43 -11.35 -25.26 35.56
C ARG A 43 -11.59 -26.65 34.96
N LEU A 44 -11.02 -26.96 33.80
CA LEU A 44 -11.10 -28.30 33.20
C LEU A 44 -10.33 -29.34 34.02
N THR A 45 -9.16 -29.00 34.55
CA THR A 45 -8.42 -29.87 35.49
C THR A 45 -9.19 -30.11 36.78
N ALA A 46 -9.89 -29.10 37.31
CA ALA A 46 -10.74 -29.24 38.50
C ALA A 46 -11.98 -30.12 38.25
N VAL A 47 -12.58 -30.07 37.06
CA VAL A 47 -13.70 -30.94 36.67
C VAL A 47 -13.26 -32.40 36.55
N ALA A 48 -12.06 -32.66 36.01
CA ALA A 48 -11.50 -34.02 35.96
C ALA A 48 -11.23 -34.60 37.37
N ALA A 49 -10.82 -33.75 38.33
CA ALA A 49 -10.66 -34.14 39.73
C ALA A 49 -12.01 -34.36 40.46
N ALA A 50 -13.06 -33.64 40.07
CA ALA A 50 -14.40 -33.86 40.62
C ALA A 50 -15.03 -35.16 40.10
N ALA A 51 -14.80 -35.51 38.83
CA ALA A 51 -15.30 -36.75 38.23
C ALA A 51 -14.72 -38.02 38.90
N THR A 52 -13.47 -37.96 39.37
CA THR A 52 -12.83 -39.05 40.15
C THR A 52 -13.46 -39.24 41.54
N ASN A 53 -13.99 -38.17 42.14
CA ASN A 53 -14.68 -38.24 43.45
C ASN A 53 -16.13 -38.77 43.36
N VAL A 54 -16.80 -38.65 42.20
CA VAL A 54 -18.15 -39.22 42.03
C VAL A 54 -18.10 -40.76 41.99
N VAL A 55 -17.03 -41.33 41.43
CA VAL A 55 -16.81 -42.80 41.37
C VAL A 55 -16.68 -43.43 42.76
N THR A 56 -16.11 -42.73 43.74
CA THR A 56 -15.99 -43.23 45.12
C THR A 56 -17.30 -43.15 45.91
N THR A 57 -18.19 -42.22 45.58
CA THR A 57 -19.51 -42.12 46.23
C THR A 57 -20.50 -43.20 45.82
N VAL A 58 -20.48 -43.64 44.55
CA VAL A 58 -21.37 -44.72 44.06
C VAL A 58 -21.01 -46.07 44.69
N ALA A 59 -19.73 -46.30 44.97
CA ALA A 59 -19.27 -47.51 45.67
C ALA A 59 -19.74 -47.60 47.13
N LYS A 60 -20.10 -46.46 47.76
CA LYS A 60 -20.54 -46.40 49.16
C LYS A 60 -22.06 -46.52 49.36
N SER A 61 -22.85 -46.22 48.32
CA SER A 61 -24.31 -46.33 48.35
C SER A 61 -24.87 -47.73 48.04
N ALA A 62 -24.03 -48.67 47.59
CA ALA A 62 -24.42 -50.07 47.38
C ALA A 62 -24.38 -50.94 48.66
N ALA A 63 -23.95 -50.38 49.79
CA ALA A 63 -23.88 -51.06 51.08
C ALA A 63 -25.09 -50.69 51.98
N THR A 64 -26.30 -50.96 51.53
CA THR A 64 -27.48 -51.01 52.41
C THR A 64 -27.81 -52.47 52.71
N PRO A 65 -27.90 -52.89 53.98
CA PRO A 65 -28.26 -54.26 54.32
C PRO A 65 -29.72 -54.48 53.89
N PRO A 66 -30.07 -55.63 53.27
CA PRO A 66 -31.46 -55.92 52.99
C PRO A 66 -32.17 -56.18 54.32
N THR A 67 -32.99 -55.23 54.76
CA THR A 67 -34.00 -55.46 55.79
C THR A 67 -35.00 -56.48 55.23
N SER A 68 -34.84 -57.74 55.62
CA SER A 68 -35.75 -58.82 55.23
C SER A 68 -37.08 -58.67 55.96
N ASN A 69 -38.04 -57.98 55.35
CA ASN A 69 -39.45 -58.11 55.71
C ASN A 69 -40.22 -58.47 54.43
N VAL A 70 -40.26 -59.77 54.12
CA VAL A 70 -41.30 -60.34 53.25
C VAL A 70 -41.92 -61.52 54.01
N PRO A 71 -43.23 -61.47 54.32
CA PRO A 71 -43.90 -62.55 55.03
C PRO A 71 -44.14 -63.73 54.08
N LEU A 72 -43.47 -64.86 54.30
CA LEU A 72 -43.75 -66.08 53.56
C LEU A 72 -44.95 -66.80 54.18
N GLY A 73 -45.95 -67.08 53.34
CA GLY A 73 -47.22 -67.69 53.71
C GLY A 73 -47.07 -69.01 54.46
N SER A 74 -47.95 -69.19 55.44
CA SER A 74 -48.22 -70.45 56.11
C SER A 74 -48.73 -71.48 55.10
N LYS A 75 -47.87 -72.39 54.65
CA LYS A 75 -48.35 -73.68 54.16
C LYS A 75 -48.27 -74.68 55.30
N GLU A 76 -49.47 -75.14 55.68
CA GLU A 76 -49.77 -76.22 56.61
C GLU A 76 -48.91 -77.46 56.30
N PRO A 77 -48.42 -78.18 57.33
CA PRO A 77 -47.50 -79.29 57.15
C PRO A 77 -48.31 -80.55 56.82
N ASP A 78 -48.80 -80.66 55.59
CA ASP A 78 -49.42 -81.90 55.12
C ASP A 78 -48.50 -82.61 54.12
N ASP A 79 -48.15 -83.84 54.48
CA ASP A 79 -47.51 -84.89 53.69
C ASP A 79 -46.17 -84.58 53.01
N VAL A 80 -45.15 -84.24 53.81
CA VAL A 80 -43.75 -84.46 53.42
C VAL A 80 -43.21 -85.63 54.24
N ALA A 81 -42.91 -86.75 53.57
CA ALA A 81 -42.26 -87.92 54.17
C ALA A 81 -40.99 -87.49 54.92
N GLY A 82 -41.01 -87.59 56.26
CA GLY A 82 -39.90 -87.19 57.13
C GLY A 82 -40.28 -86.34 58.34
N GLY A 83 -41.50 -85.80 58.41
CA GLY A 83 -41.95 -85.00 59.56
C GLY A 83 -41.40 -83.56 59.59
N PRO A 84 -41.80 -82.76 60.59
CA PRO A 84 -41.61 -81.29 60.60
C PRO A 84 -40.14 -80.85 60.56
N PHE A 85 -39.23 -81.67 61.07
CA PHE A 85 -37.80 -81.42 60.99
C PHE A 85 -37.28 -81.44 59.54
N PHE A 86 -37.65 -82.46 58.75
CA PHE A 86 -37.23 -82.56 57.35
C PHE A 86 -37.85 -81.46 56.48
N ALA A 87 -39.11 -81.10 56.72
CA ALA A 87 -39.75 -79.96 56.05
C ALA A 87 -39.00 -78.64 56.35
N SER A 88 -38.63 -78.41 57.62
CA SER A 88 -37.84 -77.23 58.00
C SER A 88 -36.42 -77.23 57.41
N PHE A 89 -35.80 -78.42 57.29
CA PHE A 89 -34.49 -78.58 56.68
C PHE A 89 -34.53 -78.27 55.17
N VAL A 90 -35.49 -78.84 54.45
CA VAL A 90 -35.70 -78.58 53.01
C VAL A 90 -36.05 -77.10 52.78
N HIS A 91 -36.89 -76.50 53.63
CA HIS A 91 -37.22 -75.08 53.53
C HIS A 91 -35.98 -74.19 53.74
N ARG A 92 -35.15 -74.50 54.74
CA ARG A 92 -33.90 -73.77 54.98
C ARG A 92 -32.92 -73.94 53.83
N GLN A 93 -32.82 -75.14 53.26
CA GLN A 93 -31.97 -75.41 52.09
C GLN A 93 -32.45 -74.60 50.87
N GLN A 94 -33.76 -74.56 50.62
CA GLN A 94 -34.35 -73.76 49.56
C GLN A 94 -34.08 -72.26 49.76
N GLN A 95 -34.21 -71.77 50.99
CA GLN A 95 -33.94 -70.37 51.32
C GLN A 95 -32.46 -70.00 51.11
N VAL A 96 -31.54 -70.90 51.47
CA VAL A 96 -30.10 -70.73 51.22
C VAL A 96 -29.81 -70.72 49.72
N LEU A 97 -30.41 -71.62 48.93
CA LEU A 97 -30.23 -71.64 47.47
C LEU A 97 -30.76 -70.36 46.82
N VAL A 98 -31.96 -69.89 47.19
CA VAL A 98 -32.52 -68.64 46.68
C VAL A 98 -31.63 -67.44 47.05
N GLY A 99 -31.16 -67.38 48.30
CA GLY A 99 -30.24 -66.33 48.75
C GLY A 99 -28.91 -66.35 48.02
N HIS A 100 -28.33 -67.54 47.81
CA HIS A 100 -27.10 -67.70 47.04
C HIS A 100 -27.27 -67.26 45.59
N THR A 101 -28.35 -67.69 44.93
CA THR A 101 -28.62 -67.31 43.53
C THR A 101 -28.83 -65.79 43.40
N ALA A 102 -29.56 -65.16 44.32
CA ALA A 102 -29.72 -63.70 44.34
C ALA A 102 -28.38 -62.98 44.55
N LEU A 103 -27.51 -63.51 45.41
CA LEU A 103 -26.18 -62.94 45.64
C LEU A 103 -25.29 -63.06 44.40
N VAL A 104 -25.30 -64.21 43.71
CA VAL A 104 -24.56 -64.41 42.46
C VAL A 104 -25.04 -63.45 41.37
N GLN A 105 -26.35 -63.34 41.16
CA GLN A 105 -26.94 -62.40 40.19
C GLN A 105 -26.61 -60.94 40.52
N SER A 106 -26.64 -60.56 41.80
CA SER A 106 -26.19 -59.24 42.25
C SER A 106 -24.70 -59.01 41.98
N GLY A 107 -23.86 -60.03 42.12
CA GLY A 107 -22.44 -59.97 41.79
C GLY A 107 -22.19 -59.80 40.29
N GLU A 108 -22.94 -60.53 39.46
CA GLU A 108 -22.85 -60.46 37.99
C GLU A 108 -23.27 -59.07 37.47
N THR A 109 -24.40 -58.56 37.93
CA THR A 109 -24.87 -57.20 37.57
C THR A 109 -23.88 -56.12 38.01
N LEU A 110 -23.31 -56.23 39.21
CA LEU A 110 -22.29 -55.31 39.68
C LEU A 110 -21.02 -55.38 38.83
N SER A 111 -20.58 -56.59 38.45
CA SER A 111 -19.44 -56.79 37.55
C SER A 111 -19.68 -56.15 36.18
N GLU A 112 -20.88 -56.29 35.62
CA GLU A 112 -21.26 -55.66 34.37
C GLU A 112 -21.22 -54.13 34.46
N VAL A 113 -21.79 -53.55 35.54
CA VAL A 113 -21.74 -52.11 35.79
C VAL A 113 -20.30 -51.61 35.91
N PHE A 114 -19.42 -52.34 36.61
CA PHE A 114 -18.00 -51.98 36.69
C PHE A 114 -17.30 -52.06 35.33
N SER A 115 -17.57 -53.09 34.55
CA SER A 115 -17.01 -53.24 33.19
C SER A 115 -17.46 -52.09 32.28
N LYS A 116 -18.75 -51.77 32.28
CA LYS A 116 -19.32 -50.65 31.50
C LYS A 116 -18.76 -49.31 31.96
N THR A 117 -18.66 -49.09 33.27
CA THR A 117 -18.10 -47.86 33.84
C THR A 117 -16.63 -47.71 33.45
N ARG A 118 -15.84 -48.79 33.53
CA ARG A 118 -14.43 -48.78 33.10
C ARG A 118 -14.29 -48.40 31.62
N ARG A 119 -15.10 -49.01 30.73
CA ARG A 119 -15.11 -48.66 29.31
C ARG A 119 -15.48 -47.20 29.06
N ARG A 120 -16.47 -46.68 29.80
CA ARG A 120 -16.87 -45.26 29.70
C ARG A 120 -15.74 -44.34 30.13
N VAL A 121 -15.09 -44.61 31.26
CA VAL A 121 -13.96 -43.80 31.75
C VAL A 121 -12.80 -43.84 30.75
N THR A 122 -12.49 -44.99 30.14
CA THR A 122 -11.43 -45.05 29.12
C THR A 122 -11.80 -44.26 27.87
N ALA A 123 -13.06 -44.30 27.42
CA ALA A 123 -13.51 -43.51 26.28
C ALA A 123 -13.50 -42.00 26.58
N GLU A 124 -13.88 -41.60 27.79
CA GLU A 124 -13.83 -40.21 28.24
C GLU A 124 -12.39 -39.69 28.35
N ALA A 125 -11.47 -40.52 28.86
CA ALA A 125 -10.04 -40.19 28.88
C ALA A 125 -9.46 -40.01 27.48
N GLN A 126 -9.83 -40.88 26.53
CA GLN A 126 -9.43 -40.73 25.12
C GLN A 126 -10.00 -39.44 24.51
N SER A 127 -11.29 -39.15 24.75
CA SER A 127 -11.92 -37.91 24.29
C SER A 127 -11.22 -36.66 24.84
N ALA A 128 -10.83 -36.67 26.11
CA ALA A 128 -10.07 -35.57 26.72
C ALA A 128 -8.69 -35.38 26.04
N MET A 129 -8.00 -36.46 25.70
CA MET A 129 -6.73 -36.37 24.93
C MET A 129 -6.95 -35.78 23.53
N TYR A 130 -8.01 -36.18 22.83
CA TYR A 130 -8.35 -35.59 21.52
C TYR A 130 -8.65 -34.09 21.64
N LEU A 131 -9.38 -33.67 22.66
CA LEU A 131 -9.63 -32.24 22.92
C LEU A 131 -8.33 -31.49 23.21
N GLN A 132 -7.43 -32.06 24.01
CA GLN A 132 -6.12 -31.47 24.29
C GLN A 132 -5.30 -31.27 23.00
N HIS A 133 -5.25 -32.27 22.13
CA HIS A 133 -4.59 -32.17 20.83
C HIS A 133 -5.23 -31.08 19.95
N ASN A 134 -6.55 -30.99 19.91
CA ASN A 134 -7.24 -29.92 19.17
C ASN A 134 -6.92 -28.53 19.72
N PHE A 135 -6.82 -28.35 21.04
CA PHE A 135 -6.41 -27.07 21.62
C PHE A 135 -4.97 -26.69 21.26
N GLN A 136 -4.07 -27.66 21.16
CA GLN A 136 -2.71 -27.42 20.69
C GLN A 136 -2.71 -26.95 19.23
N ASN A 137 -3.45 -27.64 18.35
CA ASN A 137 -3.59 -27.24 16.94
C ASN A 137 -4.20 -25.84 16.79
N ILE A 138 -5.26 -25.53 17.53
CA ILE A 138 -5.88 -24.18 17.52
C ILE A 138 -4.88 -23.12 18.00
N THR A 139 -4.03 -23.45 18.97
CA THR A 139 -3.00 -22.53 19.47
C THR A 139 -1.93 -22.30 18.39
N GLN A 140 -1.48 -23.35 17.71
CA GLN A 140 -0.54 -23.23 16.59
C GLN A 140 -1.13 -22.39 15.46
N ILE A 141 -2.35 -22.68 15.02
CA ILE A 141 -3.05 -21.89 13.98
C ILE A 141 -3.16 -20.42 14.39
N ARG A 142 -3.44 -20.13 15.66
CA ARG A 142 -3.50 -18.76 16.17
C ARG A 142 -2.15 -18.05 16.05
N ASP A 143 -1.06 -18.73 16.36
CA ASP A 143 0.29 -18.16 16.26
C ASP A 143 0.71 -17.98 14.78
N ASP A 144 0.34 -18.91 13.90
CA ASP A 144 0.53 -18.78 12.45
C ASP A 144 -0.24 -17.58 11.88
N ILE A 145 -1.51 -17.40 12.27
CA ILE A 145 -2.31 -16.22 11.89
C ILE A 145 -1.66 -14.93 12.42
N ARG A 146 -1.07 -14.94 13.62
CA ARG A 146 -0.36 -13.77 14.15
C ARG A 146 0.91 -13.49 13.32
N SER A 147 1.65 -14.52 12.94
CA SER A 147 2.84 -14.39 12.08
C SER A 147 2.49 -13.79 10.71
N ILE A 148 1.43 -14.31 10.06
CA ILE A 148 0.94 -13.79 8.77
C ILE A 148 0.55 -12.31 8.90
N ARG A 149 -0.15 -11.93 9.97
CA ARG A 149 -0.52 -10.54 10.22
C ARG A 149 0.70 -9.62 10.32
N ASN A 150 1.71 -10.02 11.10
CA ASN A 150 2.93 -9.24 11.24
C ASN A 150 3.66 -9.08 9.87
N SER A 151 3.63 -10.12 9.04
CA SER A 151 4.17 -10.07 7.67
C SER A 151 3.41 -9.07 6.79
N ILE A 152 2.07 -9.07 6.86
CA ILE A 152 1.23 -8.09 6.14
C ILE A 152 1.52 -6.67 6.62
N GLU A 153 1.62 -6.45 7.92
CA GLU A 153 1.97 -5.13 8.49
C GLU A 153 3.34 -4.66 7.97
N SER A 154 4.35 -5.54 7.92
CA SER A 154 5.66 -5.21 7.34
C SER A 154 5.58 -4.89 5.85
N LEU A 155 4.73 -5.57 5.10
CA LEU A 155 4.56 -5.38 3.66
C LEU A 155 3.86 -4.06 3.35
N VAL A 156 2.92 -3.62 4.19
CA VAL A 156 2.31 -2.28 4.10
C VAL A 156 3.37 -1.19 4.25
N VAL A 157 4.27 -1.30 5.23
CA VAL A 157 5.39 -0.34 5.40
C VAL A 157 6.28 -0.30 4.16
N LEU A 158 6.63 -1.46 3.60
CA LEU A 158 7.44 -1.52 2.37
C LEU A 158 6.71 -0.88 1.17
N PHE A 159 5.38 -1.02 1.07
CA PHE A 159 4.63 -0.33 0.02
C PHE A 159 4.64 1.18 0.18
N GLU A 160 4.53 1.69 1.41
CA GLU A 160 4.66 3.12 1.69
C GLU A 160 6.06 3.64 1.29
N GLU A 161 7.13 2.88 1.56
CA GLU A 161 8.49 3.23 1.14
C GLU A 161 8.63 3.25 -0.40
N VAL A 162 8.05 2.28 -1.11
CA VAL A 162 8.06 2.23 -2.58
C VAL A 162 7.27 3.38 -3.18
N GLU A 163 6.12 3.73 -2.61
CA GLU A 163 5.32 4.88 -3.06
C GLU A 163 6.10 6.19 -2.90
N GLN A 164 6.73 6.40 -1.74
CA GLN A 164 7.58 7.58 -1.51
C GLN A 164 8.75 7.66 -2.48
N LEU A 165 9.40 6.53 -2.75
CA LEU A 165 10.48 6.45 -3.73
C LEU A 165 9.98 6.81 -5.14
N LEU A 166 8.81 6.28 -5.54
CA LEU A 166 8.23 6.55 -6.84
C LEU A 166 7.87 8.04 -6.98
N MET A 167 7.25 8.63 -5.97
CA MET A 167 6.94 10.07 -5.94
C MET A 167 8.19 10.94 -6.06
N THR A 168 9.26 10.59 -5.32
CA THR A 168 10.53 11.32 -5.40
C THR A 168 11.15 11.20 -6.79
N LYS A 169 11.12 10.00 -7.39
CA LYS A 169 11.69 9.76 -8.72
C LYS A 169 10.91 10.45 -9.84
N THR A 170 9.58 10.52 -9.75
CA THR A 170 8.76 11.23 -10.73
C THR A 170 8.95 12.74 -10.60
N GLU A 171 9.05 13.27 -9.38
CA GLU A 171 9.39 14.68 -9.13
C GLU A 171 10.78 15.02 -9.71
N GLU A 172 11.81 14.23 -9.39
CA GLU A 172 13.16 14.41 -9.95
C GLU A 172 13.14 14.40 -11.49
N HIS A 173 12.42 13.45 -12.10
CA HIS A 173 12.32 13.36 -13.56
C HIS A 173 11.66 14.62 -14.17
N ILE A 174 10.57 15.10 -13.58
CA ILE A 174 9.88 16.32 -14.05
C ILE A 174 10.79 17.55 -13.89
N VAL A 175 11.51 17.67 -12.76
CA VAL A 175 12.46 18.77 -12.53
C VAL A 175 13.56 18.77 -13.58
N VAL A 176 14.16 17.61 -13.87
CA VAL A 176 15.19 17.47 -14.90
C VAL A 176 14.65 17.83 -16.28
N GLN A 177 13.46 17.33 -16.63
CA GLN A 177 12.84 17.61 -17.93
C GLN A 177 12.50 19.10 -18.08
N ASN A 178 11.98 19.74 -17.04
CA ASN A 178 11.70 21.17 -17.03
C ASN A 178 12.99 22.00 -17.13
N ALA A 179 14.05 21.60 -16.43
CA ALA A 179 15.36 22.27 -16.51
C ALA A 179 15.96 22.14 -17.92
N GLN A 180 15.83 20.96 -18.55
CA GLN A 180 16.27 20.76 -19.92
C GLN A 180 15.47 21.64 -20.90
N TYR A 181 14.15 21.70 -20.75
CA TYR A 181 13.31 22.55 -21.61
C TYR A 181 13.65 24.04 -21.45
N ALA A 182 13.87 24.51 -20.22
CA ALA A 182 14.30 25.88 -19.96
C ALA A 182 15.68 26.18 -20.58
N LEU A 183 16.61 25.23 -20.53
CA LEU A 183 17.91 25.35 -21.17
C LEU A 183 17.78 25.44 -22.71
N GLU A 184 16.95 24.60 -23.32
CA GLU A 184 16.69 24.62 -24.76
C GLU A 184 16.09 25.97 -25.19
N GLN A 185 15.08 26.47 -24.47
CA GLN A 185 14.50 27.79 -24.71
C GLN A 185 15.54 28.91 -24.58
N GLN A 186 16.41 28.86 -23.57
CA GLN A 186 17.47 29.83 -23.39
C GLN A 186 18.46 29.82 -24.57
N THR A 187 18.89 28.63 -25.01
CA THR A 187 19.79 28.52 -26.16
C THR A 187 19.16 29.01 -27.47
N GLU A 188 17.85 28.84 -27.63
CA GLU A 188 17.10 29.34 -28.78
C GLU A 188 17.01 30.87 -28.75
N LEU A 189 16.72 31.47 -27.58
CA LEU A 189 16.72 32.92 -27.40
C LEU A 189 18.09 33.53 -27.69
N GLU A 190 19.17 32.94 -27.18
CA GLU A 190 20.54 33.39 -27.45
C GLU A 190 20.88 33.38 -28.94
N ARG A 191 20.41 32.37 -29.68
CA ARG A 191 20.56 32.33 -31.14
C ARG A 191 19.79 33.45 -31.83
N TYR A 192 18.54 33.68 -31.43
CA TYR A 192 17.74 34.77 -31.99
C TYR A 192 18.35 36.15 -31.71
N GLU A 193 18.88 36.37 -30.51
CA GLU A 193 19.57 37.60 -30.15
C GLU A 193 20.85 37.79 -30.96
N HIS A 194 21.64 36.72 -31.13
CA HIS A 194 22.83 36.76 -31.95
C HIS A 194 22.52 37.11 -33.41
N ASP A 195 21.54 36.43 -34.02
CA ASP A 195 21.12 36.70 -35.39
C ASP A 195 20.58 38.12 -35.56
N ALA A 196 19.81 38.61 -34.59
CA ALA A 196 19.31 39.98 -34.60
C ALA A 196 20.45 41.01 -34.53
N LEU A 197 21.48 40.77 -33.72
CA LEU A 197 22.67 41.62 -33.63
C LEU A 197 23.47 41.61 -34.93
N VAL A 198 23.70 40.43 -35.53
CA VAL A 198 24.39 40.30 -36.82
C VAL A 198 23.62 41.04 -37.91
N GLN A 199 22.30 40.87 -38.00
CA GLN A 199 21.47 41.59 -38.97
C GLN A 199 21.53 43.10 -38.77
N LYS A 200 21.49 43.58 -37.51
CA LYS A 200 21.62 45.00 -37.18
C LYS A 200 22.97 45.55 -37.63
N GLN A 201 24.06 44.82 -37.37
CA GLN A 201 25.41 45.21 -37.78
C GLN A 201 25.55 45.25 -39.31
N MET A 202 24.99 44.26 -40.02
CA MET A 202 24.97 44.24 -41.49
C MET A 202 24.23 45.44 -42.07
N ARG A 203 23.04 45.78 -41.53
CA ARG A 203 22.29 46.98 -41.97
C ARG A 203 23.06 48.28 -41.71
N LEU A 204 23.72 48.40 -40.57
CA LEU A 204 24.56 49.56 -40.26
C LEU A 204 25.73 49.66 -41.25
N HIS A 205 26.43 48.56 -41.50
CA HIS A 205 27.53 48.52 -42.45
C HIS A 205 27.08 48.89 -43.86
N GLN A 206 25.95 48.34 -44.32
CA GLN A 206 25.33 48.69 -45.59
C GLN A 206 25.04 50.20 -45.68
N LYS A 207 24.41 50.78 -44.65
CA LYS A 207 24.14 52.23 -44.61
C LYS A 207 25.42 53.07 -44.67
N HIS A 208 26.49 52.64 -44.01
CA HIS A 208 27.79 53.30 -44.09
C HIS A 208 28.40 53.19 -45.51
N GLN A 209 28.36 52.02 -46.13
CA GLN A 209 28.83 51.82 -47.50
C GLN A 209 28.04 52.67 -48.52
N GLU A 210 26.71 52.71 -48.40
CA GLU A 210 25.85 53.54 -49.25
C GLU A 210 26.19 55.03 -49.09
N ARG A 211 26.42 55.50 -47.85
CA ARG A 211 26.84 56.88 -47.59
C ARG A 211 28.21 57.18 -48.18
N GLN A 212 29.18 56.26 -48.06
CA GLN A 212 30.50 56.41 -48.68
C GLN A 212 30.40 56.48 -50.20
N ARG A 213 29.58 55.61 -50.81
CA ARG A 213 29.33 55.63 -52.26
C ARG A 213 28.68 56.93 -52.71
N ALA A 214 27.64 57.38 -52.02
CA ALA A 214 26.97 58.65 -52.32
C ALA A 214 27.91 59.86 -52.19
N LEU A 215 28.79 59.85 -51.19
CA LEU A 215 29.82 60.87 -51.01
C LEU A 215 30.85 60.83 -52.14
N GLY A 216 31.30 59.64 -52.55
CA GLY A 216 32.18 59.46 -53.71
C GLY A 216 31.56 59.95 -55.01
N ASP A 217 30.28 59.63 -55.26
CA ASP A 217 29.51 60.10 -56.42
C ASP A 217 29.34 61.63 -56.40
N ALA A 218 29.13 62.23 -55.22
CA ALA A 218 29.05 63.68 -55.06
C ALA A 218 30.40 64.35 -55.36
N PHE A 219 31.51 63.83 -54.84
CA PHE A 219 32.85 64.33 -55.15
C PHE A 219 33.21 64.18 -56.63
N ALA A 220 32.83 63.08 -57.27
CA ALA A 220 33.05 62.89 -58.70
C ALA A 220 32.29 63.93 -59.54
N LYS A 221 31.03 64.21 -59.19
CA LYS A 221 30.23 65.26 -59.84
C LYS A 221 30.79 66.66 -59.59
N ASP A 222 31.26 66.95 -58.38
CA ASP A 222 31.87 68.22 -58.04
C ASP A 222 33.19 68.43 -58.79
N LEU A 223 34.06 67.41 -58.83
CA LEU A 223 35.29 67.42 -59.61
C LEU A 223 35.02 67.63 -61.10
N GLN A 224 34.01 66.96 -61.67
CA GLN A 224 33.56 67.18 -63.05
C GLN A 224 33.06 68.60 -63.28
N THR A 225 32.36 69.18 -62.30
CA THR A 225 31.87 70.56 -62.36
C THR A 225 33.04 71.54 -62.34
N TYR A 226 34.00 71.38 -61.43
CA TYR A 226 35.23 72.18 -61.41
C TYR A 226 36.03 72.07 -62.70
N GLN A 227 36.22 70.85 -63.23
CA GLN A 227 36.86 70.65 -64.54
C GLN A 227 36.10 71.38 -65.65
N SER A 228 34.77 71.31 -65.65
CA SER A 228 33.94 72.01 -66.64
C SER A 228 34.09 73.53 -66.55
N ILE A 229 34.11 74.09 -65.33
CA ILE A 229 34.32 75.53 -65.09
C ILE A 229 35.72 75.96 -65.54
N LEU A 230 36.76 75.19 -65.23
CA LEU A 230 38.13 75.47 -65.69
C LEU A 230 38.20 75.49 -67.21
N THR A 231 37.61 74.49 -67.87
CA THR A 231 37.52 74.44 -69.34
C THR A 231 36.77 75.65 -69.91
N TYR A 232 35.70 76.09 -69.25
CA TYR A 232 34.87 77.22 -69.69
C TYR A 232 35.53 78.60 -69.48
N GLN A 233 36.30 78.81 -68.41
CA GLN A 233 37.03 80.06 -68.17
C GLN A 233 38.29 80.22 -69.06
N GLY A 234 38.56 79.28 -69.98
CA GLY A 234 39.69 79.33 -70.89
C GLY A 234 41.06 79.15 -70.23
N GLN A 235 41.09 78.93 -68.91
CA GLN A 235 42.27 78.45 -68.21
C GLN A 235 42.26 76.93 -68.27
N VAL A 236 42.76 76.38 -69.37
CA VAL A 236 43.26 75.00 -69.37
C VAL A 236 44.56 75.05 -68.58
N PRO A 237 44.67 74.49 -67.36
CA PRO A 237 45.98 74.11 -66.89
C PRO A 237 46.39 72.96 -67.82
N MET A 238 47.30 73.25 -68.76
CA MET A 238 48.27 72.24 -69.14
C MET A 238 48.84 71.75 -67.81
N LEU A 239 48.39 70.59 -67.33
CA LEU A 239 49.08 69.86 -66.28
C LEU A 239 50.50 69.72 -66.78
N GLY A 240 51.38 70.56 -66.22
CA GLY A 240 52.73 70.73 -66.67
C GLY A 240 53.39 69.37 -66.76
N SER A 241 53.76 68.99 -67.99
CA SER A 241 55.07 68.41 -68.13
C SER A 241 56.07 69.44 -67.60
N THR A 242 57.08 68.93 -66.91
CA THR A 242 58.25 69.62 -66.34
C THR A 242 58.20 69.90 -64.83
N GLU A 243 59.16 69.22 -64.18
CA GLU A 243 59.83 69.49 -62.90
C GLU A 243 59.30 68.82 -61.62
N LYS A 244 60.01 67.73 -61.27
CA LYS A 244 60.16 67.06 -59.97
C LYS A 244 58.88 66.58 -59.29
N ARG A 245 58.37 65.45 -59.79
CA ARG A 245 57.60 64.51 -58.97
C ARG A 245 58.53 63.77 -58.02
N GLU A 246 58.43 64.07 -56.73
CA GLU A 246 58.60 63.03 -55.72
C GLU A 246 57.59 61.91 -56.01
N PRO A 247 57.94 60.64 -55.78
CA PRO A 247 57.07 59.52 -56.13
C PRO A 247 55.74 59.67 -55.38
N LEU A 248 54.65 59.80 -56.15
CA LEU A 248 53.29 59.68 -55.65
C LEU A 248 53.15 58.29 -55.03
N VAL A 249 53.16 58.22 -53.71
CA VAL A 249 52.84 57.02 -52.95
C VAL A 249 51.39 56.67 -53.27
N PRO A 250 51.08 55.46 -53.78
CA PRO A 250 49.71 55.03 -53.98
C PRO A 250 48.97 55.04 -52.63
N LEU A 251 47.71 55.46 -52.61
CA LEU A 251 46.89 55.53 -51.38
C LEU A 251 46.79 54.18 -50.65
N GLU A 252 47.06 53.07 -51.35
CA GLU A 252 47.16 51.71 -50.80
C GLU A 252 48.41 51.47 -49.93
N ALA A 253 49.40 52.36 -49.98
CA ALA A 253 50.63 52.29 -49.17
C ALA A 253 50.61 53.25 -47.95
N ILE A 254 49.51 53.96 -47.73
CA ILE A 254 49.25 54.64 -46.46
C ILE A 254 48.55 53.62 -45.57
N ASP A 255 49.32 52.93 -44.73
CA ASP A 255 48.76 52.21 -43.60
C ASP A 255 48.10 53.27 -42.70
N ILE A 256 46.77 53.32 -42.70
CA ILE A 256 46.02 54.03 -41.66
C ILE A 256 46.20 53.16 -40.41
N ALA A 257 47.27 53.41 -39.67
CA ALA A 257 47.38 52.95 -38.30
C ALA A 257 46.26 53.63 -37.52
N ILE A 258 45.12 52.95 -37.39
CA ILE A 258 44.14 53.25 -36.36
C ILE A 258 44.84 52.86 -35.06
N GLU A 259 45.56 53.81 -34.47
CA GLU A 259 45.96 53.68 -33.08
C GLU A 259 44.66 53.47 -32.28
N PRO A 260 44.54 52.38 -31.49
CA PRO A 260 43.38 52.22 -30.64
C PRO A 260 43.32 53.43 -29.71
N ASP A 261 42.18 54.10 -29.68
CA ASP A 261 41.92 55.19 -28.73
C ASP A 261 42.26 54.68 -27.33
N THR A 262 43.33 55.23 -26.74
CA THR A 262 43.84 54.81 -25.44
C THR A 262 42.95 55.30 -24.28
N ASP A 263 41.87 56.02 -24.60
CA ASP A 263 40.90 56.57 -23.66
C ASP A 263 39.56 55.80 -23.59
N LEU A 264 39.41 54.65 -24.26
CA LEU A 264 38.23 53.78 -24.07
C LEU A 264 38.07 53.36 -22.61
N ASP A 265 39.18 53.12 -21.92
CA ASP A 265 39.23 52.80 -20.50
C ASP A 265 38.74 53.97 -19.61
N ALA A 266 38.87 55.22 -20.06
CA ALA A 266 38.36 56.39 -19.36
C ALA A 266 36.85 56.54 -19.59
N PHE A 267 36.37 56.26 -20.80
CA PHE A 267 34.95 56.29 -21.16
C PHE A 267 34.12 55.25 -20.39
N TYR A 268 34.59 54.00 -20.27
CA TYR A 268 33.88 52.97 -19.50
C TYR A 268 34.02 53.12 -17.97
N LYS A 269 35.07 53.80 -17.49
CA LYS A 269 35.25 54.10 -16.05
C LYS A 269 34.47 55.33 -15.59
N GLU A 270 33.95 56.15 -16.51
CA GLU A 270 33.12 57.31 -16.15
C GLU A 270 31.70 56.87 -15.75
N ASP A 271 31.17 55.81 -16.35
CA ASP A 271 29.90 55.18 -15.93
C ASP A 271 30.01 54.45 -14.58
N GLU A 272 31.17 53.91 -14.23
CA GLU A 272 31.39 53.28 -12.90
C GLU A 272 31.51 54.32 -11.76
N ARG A 273 31.86 55.58 -12.04
CA ARG A 273 31.94 56.63 -11.01
C ARG A 273 30.62 57.36 -10.76
N ASN A 274 29.66 57.27 -11.68
CA ASN A 274 28.29 57.75 -11.47
C ASN A 274 27.32 56.66 -10.98
N SER A 275 27.76 55.40 -10.85
CA SER A 275 26.94 54.28 -10.37
C SER A 275 27.11 53.98 -8.87
N LEU A 276 27.90 54.78 -8.12
CA LEU A 276 28.16 54.53 -6.70
C LEU A 276 27.25 55.30 -5.71
N THR A 277 26.11 55.83 -6.18
CA THR A 277 25.05 56.36 -5.30
C THR A 277 23.68 56.11 -5.91
N THR A 278 23.10 54.93 -5.69
CA THR A 278 21.68 54.67 -5.33
C THR A 278 21.38 53.17 -5.46
N ASP A 279 21.82 52.39 -4.48
CA ASP A 279 21.44 50.97 -4.32
C ASP A 279 20.18 50.78 -3.44
N ASP A 280 19.37 51.82 -3.22
CA ASP A 280 18.18 51.75 -2.36
C ASP A 280 16.82 51.99 -3.06
N ASP A 281 16.77 52.34 -4.36
CA ASP A 281 15.50 52.66 -5.04
C ASP A 281 15.02 51.64 -6.09
N ALA A 282 15.78 50.56 -6.36
CA ALA A 282 15.38 49.55 -7.34
C ALA A 282 14.40 48.47 -6.82
N VAL A 283 14.08 48.46 -5.52
CA VAL A 283 13.19 47.43 -4.91
C VAL A 283 11.72 47.90 -4.83
N ASN A 284 11.40 49.15 -5.15
CA ASN A 284 10.04 49.70 -5.05
C ASN A 284 9.28 49.86 -6.38
N LEU A 285 9.82 49.45 -7.53
CA LEU A 285 9.17 49.58 -8.84
C LEU A 285 8.36 48.36 -9.31
N LEU A 286 8.26 47.30 -8.50
CA LEU A 286 7.49 46.07 -8.83
C LEU A 286 6.35 45.76 -7.83
N ARG A 287 5.88 46.77 -7.09
CA ARG A 287 4.75 46.63 -6.17
C ARG A 287 3.91 47.92 -6.13
N GLY A 288 3.08 48.14 -7.14
CA GLY A 288 2.06 49.19 -7.05
C GLY A 288 1.50 49.68 -8.38
N VAL A 289 0.82 48.83 -9.16
CA VAL A 289 -0.26 49.28 -10.06
C VAL A 289 -1.35 48.21 -10.05
N ALA A 290 -2.19 48.27 -9.03
CA ALA A 290 -3.52 47.65 -9.02
C ALA A 290 -4.51 48.77 -8.68
N GLY A 291 -5.42 49.05 -9.61
CA GLY A 291 -6.62 49.86 -9.39
C GLY A 291 -6.60 51.25 -10.03
N GLU A 292 -7.38 51.39 -11.10
CA GLU A 292 -8.29 52.51 -11.48
C GLU A 292 -8.49 52.47 -13.01
N GLU A 293 -9.57 51.82 -13.46
CA GLU A 293 -10.79 52.48 -13.98
C GLU A 293 -10.56 53.30 -15.26
N GLU A 294 -10.89 52.71 -16.42
CA GLU A 294 -11.50 53.47 -17.51
C GLU A 294 -12.45 52.60 -18.35
N THR A 295 -13.55 53.25 -18.72
CA THR A 295 -14.82 52.73 -19.21
C THR A 295 -14.91 52.58 -20.74
N LYS A 296 -15.88 51.78 -21.21
CA LYS A 296 -16.53 51.76 -22.55
C LYS A 296 -15.66 51.16 -23.68
N ASP A 297 -16.11 50.25 -24.54
CA ASP A 297 -17.40 50.11 -25.21
C ASP A 297 -17.78 48.63 -25.46
N VAL A 298 -19.05 48.30 -25.25
CA VAL A 298 -19.71 47.07 -25.71
C VAL A 298 -20.72 47.47 -26.79
N PRO A 299 -20.71 46.86 -27.99
CA PRO A 299 -21.88 46.89 -28.86
C PRO A 299 -22.85 45.75 -28.49
N PRO A 300 -24.16 46.04 -28.33
CA PRO A 300 -25.19 45.05 -28.01
C PRO A 300 -25.88 44.50 -29.27
N ASP A 301 -26.71 43.47 -29.03
CA ASP A 301 -27.70 42.83 -29.89
C ASP A 301 -27.22 41.79 -30.92
N ALA A 302 -27.57 40.52 -30.66
CA ALA A 302 -28.73 39.90 -31.32
C ALA A 302 -28.94 38.42 -30.88
N VAL A 303 -30.07 38.18 -30.18
CA VAL A 303 -31.03 37.04 -30.26
C VAL A 303 -30.52 35.59 -30.22
N ASP A 304 -30.86 34.84 -29.16
CA ASP A 304 -32.05 33.95 -28.97
C ASP A 304 -31.78 32.51 -29.45
N GLU A 305 -31.77 31.58 -28.50
CA GLU A 305 -32.76 30.49 -28.34
C GLU A 305 -32.66 29.41 -29.44
N GLU A 306 -32.28 28.20 -29.08
CA GLU A 306 -33.26 27.11 -28.90
C GLU A 306 -32.57 25.75 -28.65
N ASP A 307 -33.32 24.92 -27.93
CA ASP A 307 -33.15 23.50 -27.68
C ASP A 307 -32.84 22.66 -28.93
N ALA A 308 -32.07 21.59 -28.74
CA ALA A 308 -32.31 20.32 -29.44
C ALA A 308 -31.66 19.16 -28.69
N GLU A 309 -32.46 18.46 -27.91
CA GLU A 309 -32.28 17.04 -27.63
C GLU A 309 -32.40 16.20 -28.92
N ASN A 310 -31.83 14.98 -28.82
CA ASN A 310 -32.13 13.73 -29.51
C ASN A 310 -31.33 13.31 -30.77
N LYS A 311 -30.60 12.18 -30.57
CA LYS A 311 -30.70 10.86 -31.25
C LYS A 311 -30.48 10.81 -32.77
N ASP A 312 -29.91 9.78 -33.39
CA ASP A 312 -29.64 8.38 -33.00
C ASP A 312 -28.64 7.79 -34.03
N ASP A 313 -28.33 6.49 -33.83
CA ASP A 313 -27.94 5.49 -34.83
C ASP A 313 -26.45 5.16 -35.02
N SER A 314 -25.99 4.18 -34.24
CA SER A 314 -25.46 2.94 -34.85
C SER A 314 -25.54 1.75 -33.86
N GLU A 315 -26.63 0.97 -33.99
CA GLU A 315 -26.69 -0.43 -33.60
C GLU A 315 -25.90 -1.30 -34.59
N ALA A 316 -25.16 -2.28 -34.07
CA ALA A 316 -25.14 -3.69 -34.50
C ALA A 316 -23.81 -4.35 -34.11
N ASP A 317 -23.81 -5.12 -33.00
CA ASP A 317 -23.61 -6.57 -33.04
C ASP A 317 -23.50 -7.13 -31.62
N GLU A 318 -24.64 -7.62 -31.13
CA GLU A 318 -24.78 -8.47 -29.95
C GLU A 318 -25.22 -9.87 -30.42
N ALA A 319 -24.39 -10.89 -30.14
CA ALA A 319 -24.75 -12.31 -30.06
C ALA A 319 -23.53 -13.00 -29.39
N ILE A 320 -23.60 -13.82 -28.33
CA ILE A 320 -24.55 -14.87 -28.00
C ILE A 320 -24.50 -15.09 -26.48
N ILE A 321 -25.64 -15.02 -25.81
CA ILE A 321 -25.93 -15.75 -24.56
C ILE A 321 -26.94 -16.85 -24.94
N ALA A 322 -26.57 -18.11 -24.71
CA ALA A 322 -27.48 -19.25 -24.67
C ALA A 322 -27.08 -20.06 -23.43
N GLY A 323 -27.86 -19.96 -22.34
CA GLY A 323 -28.79 -21.01 -21.93
C GLY A 323 -28.16 -21.77 -20.76
N THR A 324 -28.82 -22.17 -19.68
CA THR A 324 -30.22 -22.39 -19.34
C THR A 324 -30.24 -22.51 -17.81
N MET A 325 -31.11 -21.77 -17.13
CA MET A 325 -31.47 -22.04 -15.74
C MET A 325 -32.64 -23.02 -15.76
N ASP A 326 -32.43 -24.20 -15.18
CA ASP A 326 -33.50 -25.08 -14.68
C ASP A 326 -33.08 -25.58 -13.29
N ASP A 327 -34.09 -25.67 -12.44
CA ASP A 327 -34.09 -25.95 -11.01
C ASP A 327 -33.59 -27.35 -10.60
N ASP A 328 -33.33 -27.48 -9.30
CA ASP A 328 -33.26 -28.72 -8.49
C ASP A 328 -32.09 -29.69 -8.70
N GLU A 329 -31.06 -29.60 -7.84
CA GLU A 329 -30.60 -30.71 -6.99
C GLU A 329 -29.37 -30.29 -6.14
N MET A 330 -29.48 -30.46 -4.82
CA MET A 330 -28.32 -30.40 -3.93
C MET A 330 -27.47 -31.67 -4.08
N PRO A 331 -26.17 -31.61 -4.40
CA PRO A 331 -25.30 -32.76 -4.23
C PRO A 331 -24.94 -32.95 -2.75
N GLU A 332 -25.23 -34.14 -2.26
CA GLU A 332 -25.02 -34.65 -0.91
C GLU A 332 -23.57 -34.49 -0.43
N LEU A 333 -23.41 -34.18 0.87
CA LEU A 333 -22.14 -34.27 1.58
C LEU A 333 -21.64 -35.73 1.57
N PRO A 334 -20.35 -36.02 1.34
CA PRO A 334 -19.84 -37.37 1.54
C PRO A 334 -19.84 -37.71 3.04
N SER A 335 -20.82 -38.51 3.46
CA SER A 335 -20.84 -39.17 4.76
C SER A 335 -20.10 -40.51 4.65
N GLU A 336 -18.78 -40.51 4.80
CA GLU A 336 -18.04 -41.75 5.01
C GLU A 336 -17.10 -41.61 6.21
N VAL A 337 -17.53 -42.24 7.31
CA VAL A 337 -16.70 -42.54 8.47
C VAL A 337 -15.95 -43.84 8.15
N PRO A 338 -14.61 -43.89 8.24
CA PRO A 338 -13.89 -45.14 8.03
C PRO A 338 -14.14 -46.11 9.18
N THR A 339 -14.94 -47.16 8.94
CA THR A 339 -14.97 -48.36 9.79
C THR A 339 -13.71 -49.19 9.53
N LEU A 340 -12.78 -49.18 10.48
CA LEU A 340 -11.65 -50.12 10.50
C LEU A 340 -12.17 -51.54 10.74
N ARG A 341 -12.16 -52.36 9.69
CA ARG A 341 -12.39 -53.80 9.72
C ARG A 341 -11.07 -54.47 10.07
N LEU A 342 -10.95 -54.93 11.31
CA LEU A 342 -9.92 -55.87 11.74
C LEU A 342 -10.25 -57.24 11.14
N GLU A 343 -9.52 -57.64 10.09
CA GLU A 343 -9.43 -59.05 9.70
C GLU A 343 -8.27 -59.67 10.48
N SER A 344 -8.62 -60.36 11.55
CA SER A 344 -7.84 -61.48 12.06
C SER A 344 -8.17 -62.70 11.22
N ASP A 345 -7.16 -63.37 10.67
CA ASP A 345 -7.04 -64.83 10.70
C ASP A 345 -5.76 -65.33 9.99
N GLY A 346 -5.19 -66.40 10.55
CA GLY A 346 -4.23 -67.30 9.88
C GLY A 346 -2.77 -67.04 10.27
N SER A 347 -2.24 -67.62 11.35
CA SER A 347 -1.69 -68.98 11.40
C SER A 347 -0.75 -69.31 10.22
N GLY A 348 0.54 -69.17 10.46
CA GLY A 348 1.61 -69.68 9.61
C GLY A 348 2.83 -69.95 10.49
N SER A 349 2.93 -71.21 10.92
CA SER A 349 4.18 -71.84 11.32
C SER A 349 5.21 -71.77 10.19
N ASP A 350 6.48 -71.89 10.56
CA ASP A 350 7.65 -72.39 9.83
C ASP A 350 8.84 -71.55 10.34
N ASP A 351 9.61 -72.01 11.33
CA ASP A 351 10.67 -73.02 11.21
C ASP A 351 11.66 -72.74 10.06
N ASP A 352 12.94 -72.93 10.39
CA ASP A 352 14.16 -72.91 9.57
C ASP A 352 14.74 -71.50 9.31
N ASP A 353 16.05 -71.28 9.27
CA ASP A 353 17.28 -71.88 9.80
C ASP A 353 18.39 -70.92 9.32
N ASP A 354 19.52 -70.92 10.00
CA ASP A 354 20.88 -70.64 9.52
C ASP A 354 21.12 -69.75 8.26
N GLU A 355 21.77 -68.60 8.44
CA GLU A 355 23.17 -68.31 8.00
C GLU A 355 23.60 -66.85 8.32
#